data_AF-A0A941XPQ4-F1
#
_entry.id   AF-A0A941XPQ4-F1
#
_cell.length_a   1.000
_cell.length_b   1.000
_cell.length_c   1.000
_cell.angle_alpha   90.00
_cell.angle_beta   90.00
_cell.angle_gamma   90.00
#
_symmetry.space_group_name_H-M   'P 1'
#
loop_
_entity.id
_entity.type
_entity.pdbx_description
1 polymer ?
#
loop_
_entity_poly.entity_id
_entity_poly.type
_entity_poly.pdbx_seq_one_letter_code
_entity_poly.pdbx_strand_id
1 'polypeptide(L)'
;ITIMDEFKGPYDEIIPAFPIDTNCEQIVLSLDDIDSFRRIEQIILKGMIMSTNSFNDCPFCGEAMTKLDNKLEEEYVCYHCRQIITKKHCNEKNKDYYLTNIDGFKPTEFVKHDAIYHYRNITKCNQVGQFICPCCQKIH
;
A
#
# COMPACT_ATOMS: atom_id res chain seq x y z
N ILE A 1 25.93 -13.76 11.80
CA ILE A 1 24.94 -14.55 12.56
C ILE A 1 23.60 -14.01 12.14
N THR A 2 23.02 -14.66 11.14
CA THR A 2 21.70 -14.33 10.60
C THR A 2 20.66 -14.69 11.66
N ILE A 3 19.59 -13.91 11.75
CA ILE A 3 18.46 -14.03 12.72
C ILE A 3 17.84 -15.45 12.75
N MET A 4 18.21 -16.32 11.81
CA MET A 4 17.74 -17.70 11.70
C MET A 4 18.37 -18.67 12.72
N ASP A 5 19.50 -18.33 13.35
CA ASP A 5 20.18 -19.26 14.28
C ASP A 5 19.45 -19.40 15.65
N GLU A 6 18.50 -18.52 15.98
CA GLU A 6 17.77 -18.52 17.26
C GLU A 6 16.45 -19.31 17.24
N PHE A 7 16.01 -19.83 16.08
CA PHE A 7 14.74 -20.55 15.92
C PHE A 7 14.92 -22.07 15.76
N LYS A 8 15.67 -22.70 16.69
CA LYS A 8 15.81 -24.18 16.73
C LYS A 8 14.76 -24.80 17.67
N GLY A 9 13.57 -25.05 17.11
CA GLY A 9 12.47 -25.83 17.71
C GLY A 9 11.65 -26.52 16.62
N PRO A 10 10.78 -27.50 16.93
CA PRO A 10 9.89 -28.08 15.93
C PRO A 10 8.76 -27.08 15.63
N TYR A 11 8.79 -26.52 14.42
CA TYR A 11 7.73 -25.68 13.87
C TYR A 11 7.25 -26.35 12.59
N ASP A 12 5.93 -26.38 12.35
CA ASP A 12 5.39 -26.92 11.10
C ASP A 12 5.71 -25.98 9.91
N GLU A 13 5.70 -24.64 10.12
CA GLU A 13 6.28 -23.65 9.19
C GLU A 13 6.47 -22.27 9.88
N ILE A 14 7.42 -21.45 9.39
CA ILE A 14 7.64 -20.06 9.83
C ILE A 14 7.48 -19.15 8.61
N ILE A 15 6.52 -18.22 8.62
CA ILE A 15 6.27 -17.32 7.48
C ILE A 15 6.57 -15.87 7.88
N PRO A 16 7.60 -15.23 7.27
CA PRO A 16 7.85 -13.82 7.47
C PRO A 16 6.92 -12.97 6.58
N ALA A 17 6.07 -12.17 7.21
CA ALA A 17 5.20 -11.21 6.50
C ALA A 17 5.97 -9.91 6.20
N PHE A 18 6.56 -9.82 5.00
CA PHE A 18 7.14 -8.59 4.48
C PHE A 18 6.25 -7.94 3.41
N PRO A 19 6.19 -6.60 3.33
CA PRO A 19 5.57 -5.90 2.21
C PRO A 19 6.42 -6.13 0.97
N ILE A 20 5.86 -6.81 -0.05
CA ILE A 20 6.44 -7.14 -1.37
C ILE A 20 7.89 -6.65 -1.46
N ASP A 21 8.81 -7.54 -1.12
CA ASP A 21 10.22 -7.25 -1.24
C ASP A 21 10.51 -6.96 -2.70
N THR A 22 11.07 -5.78 -2.97
CA THR A 22 11.31 -5.27 -4.33
C THR A 22 12.36 -6.07 -5.12
N ASN A 23 12.94 -7.09 -4.49
CA ASN A 23 13.92 -8.00 -5.08
C ASN A 23 13.32 -9.36 -5.49
N CYS A 24 12.03 -9.60 -5.28
CA CYS A 24 11.37 -10.80 -5.79
C CYS A 24 10.78 -10.49 -7.18
N GLU A 25 11.34 -11.11 -8.22
CA GLU A 25 10.76 -11.08 -9.57
C GLU A 25 9.38 -11.77 -9.63
N GLN A 26 9.04 -12.54 -8.60
CA GLN A 26 7.85 -13.39 -8.54
C GLN A 26 7.09 -13.15 -7.23
N ILE A 27 5.76 -13.18 -7.31
CA ILE A 27 4.88 -13.12 -6.15
C ILE A 27 4.43 -14.54 -5.85
N VAL A 28 4.80 -15.05 -4.66
CA VAL A 28 4.41 -16.38 -4.21
C VAL A 28 2.99 -16.32 -3.65
N LEU A 29 2.14 -17.23 -4.11
CA LEU A 29 0.75 -17.36 -3.70
C LEU A 29 0.51 -18.80 -3.19
N SER A 30 -0.16 -18.91 -2.05
CA SER A 30 -0.68 -20.17 -1.51
C SER A 30 -2.18 -20.04 -1.27
N LEU A 31 -2.92 -21.14 -1.45
CA LEU A 31 -4.36 -21.21 -1.15
C LEU A 31 -4.63 -21.22 0.36
N ASP A 32 -3.65 -21.64 1.16
CA ASP A 32 -3.77 -21.77 2.62
C ASP A 32 -3.27 -20.52 3.36
N ASP A 33 -2.73 -19.54 2.63
CA ASP A 33 -2.18 -18.30 3.18
C ASP A 33 -3.11 -17.11 2.90
N ILE A 34 -3.72 -16.56 3.95
CA ILE A 34 -4.57 -15.37 3.84
C ILE A 34 -3.81 -14.15 3.30
N ASP A 35 -2.49 -14.07 3.51
CA ASP A 35 -1.70 -12.97 2.97
C ASP A 35 -1.51 -13.08 1.45
N SER A 36 -1.64 -14.28 0.88
CA SER A 36 -1.66 -14.46 -0.57
C SER A 36 -2.89 -13.81 -1.20
N PHE A 37 -4.05 -13.90 -0.55
CA PHE A 37 -5.26 -13.18 -0.98
C PHE A 37 -5.06 -11.67 -0.90
N ARG A 38 -4.51 -11.16 0.22
CA ARG A 38 -4.21 -9.73 0.39
C ARG A 38 -3.23 -9.21 -0.67
N ARG A 39 -2.22 -10.00 -1.06
CA ARG A 39 -1.28 -9.65 -2.14
C ARG A 39 -2.01 -9.50 -3.47
N ILE A 40 -2.90 -10.44 -3.81
CA ILE A 40 -3.72 -10.38 -5.03
C ILE A 40 -4.58 -9.13 -5.03
N GLU A 41 -5.29 -8.85 -3.94
CA GLU A 41 -6.11 -7.64 -3.81
C GLU A 41 -5.28 -6.37 -4.01
N GLN A 42 -4.11 -6.26 -3.37
CA GLN A 42 -3.23 -5.10 -3.55
C GLN A 42 -2.77 -4.92 -4.99
N ILE A 43 -2.49 -6.00 -5.73
CA ILE A 43 -2.12 -5.94 -7.15
C ILE A 43 -3.28 -5.41 -7.98
N ILE A 44 -4.49 -5.94 -7.76
CA ILE A 44 -5.70 -5.53 -8.48
C ILE A 44 -5.96 -4.04 -8.22
N LEU A 45 -5.97 -3.63 -6.96
CA LEU A 45 -6.24 -2.24 -6.56
C LEU A 45 -5.20 -1.26 -7.12
N LYS A 46 -3.90 -1.65 -7.14
CA LYS A 46 -2.85 -0.88 -7.84
C LYS A 46 -3.15 -0.75 -9.33
N GLY A 47 -3.51 -1.85 -9.98
CA GLY A 47 -3.89 -1.88 -11.39
C GLY A 47 -5.04 -0.93 -11.70
N MET A 48 -6.08 -0.90 -10.85
CA MET A 48 -7.22 0.00 -11.01
C MET A 48 -6.82 1.48 -10.96
N ILE A 49 -5.90 1.85 -10.06
CA ILE A 49 -5.39 3.23 -9.98
C ILE A 49 -4.49 3.55 -11.19
N MET A 50 -3.60 2.64 -11.56
CA MET A 50 -2.65 2.87 -12.65
C MET A 50 -3.28 2.88 -14.05
N SER A 51 -4.42 2.20 -14.21
CA SER A 51 -5.16 2.14 -15.48
C SER A 51 -6.25 3.21 -15.61
N THR A 52 -6.58 3.92 -14.53
CA THR A 52 -7.60 4.96 -14.62
C THR A 52 -7.09 6.20 -15.36
N ASN A 53 -7.96 6.77 -16.19
CA ASN A 53 -7.68 8.01 -16.91
C ASN A 53 -8.09 9.27 -16.12
N SER A 54 -8.92 9.11 -15.09
CA SER A 54 -9.42 10.21 -14.24
C SER A 54 -9.89 9.69 -12.88
N PHE A 55 -9.89 10.54 -11.86
CA PHE A 55 -10.45 10.24 -10.54
C PHE A 55 -11.77 11.00 -10.32
N ASN A 56 -12.67 10.96 -11.31
CA ASN A 56 -14.04 11.46 -11.13
C ASN A 56 -14.87 10.45 -10.32
N ASP A 57 -14.65 9.15 -10.58
CA ASP A 57 -15.26 8.04 -9.87
C ASP A 57 -14.20 7.27 -9.09
N CYS A 58 -14.57 6.75 -7.92
CA CYS A 58 -13.67 6.03 -7.06
C CYS A 58 -13.33 4.68 -7.68
N PRO A 59 -12.05 4.37 -7.94
CA PRO A 59 -11.67 3.09 -8.54
C PRO A 59 -12.05 1.89 -7.67
N PHE A 60 -12.35 2.08 -6.38
CA PHE A 60 -12.65 0.98 -5.46
C PHE A 60 -14.13 0.72 -5.21
N CYS A 61 -14.99 1.72 -5.35
CA CYS A 61 -16.42 1.57 -5.07
C CYS A 61 -17.36 2.17 -6.13
N GLY A 62 -16.81 2.85 -7.14
CA GLY A 62 -17.60 3.47 -8.22
C GLY A 62 -18.28 4.78 -7.86
N GLU A 63 -18.32 5.17 -6.58
CA GLU A 63 -18.91 6.45 -6.15
C GLU A 63 -18.04 7.65 -6.52
N ALA A 64 -18.66 8.81 -6.67
CA ALA A 64 -17.95 10.03 -7.04
C ALA A 64 -16.81 10.38 -6.06
N MET A 65 -15.71 10.90 -6.60
CA MET A 65 -14.60 11.47 -5.84
C MET A 65 -14.62 12.99 -5.92
N THR A 66 -14.21 13.63 -4.82
CA THR A 66 -14.03 15.08 -4.73
C THR A 66 -12.55 15.40 -4.81
N LYS A 67 -12.17 16.24 -5.78
CA LYS A 67 -10.83 16.83 -5.82
C LYS A 67 -10.71 17.88 -4.71
N LEU A 68 -9.60 17.84 -3.96
CA LEU A 68 -9.31 18.77 -2.88
C LEU A 68 -8.44 19.91 -3.41
N ASP A 69 -9.01 21.12 -3.50
CA ASP A 69 -8.39 22.30 -4.13
C ASP A 69 -7.34 23.01 -3.23
N ASN A 70 -7.06 22.45 -2.06
CA ASN A 70 -6.37 23.12 -0.96
C ASN A 70 -4.96 22.56 -0.67
N LYS A 71 -4.33 21.83 -1.60
CA LYS A 71 -3.00 21.23 -1.41
C LYS A 71 -2.05 21.52 -2.58
N LEU A 72 -0.75 21.51 -2.26
CA LEU A 72 0.36 21.53 -3.23
C LEU A 72 0.35 20.35 -4.21
N GLU A 73 -0.53 19.37 -3.97
CA GLU A 73 -0.59 18.08 -4.63
C GLU A 73 -2.01 17.81 -5.10
N GLU A 74 -2.15 17.12 -6.23
CA GLU A 74 -3.47 16.69 -6.67
C GLU A 74 -3.96 15.55 -5.77
N GLU A 75 -4.97 15.85 -4.97
CA GLU A 75 -5.57 14.90 -4.03
C GLU A 75 -7.07 14.75 -4.30
N TYR A 76 -7.54 13.51 -4.25
CA TYR A 76 -8.92 13.11 -4.49
C TYR A 76 -9.41 12.30 -3.30
N VAL A 77 -10.61 12.60 -2.80
CA VAL A 77 -11.24 11.87 -1.70
C VAL A 77 -12.59 11.31 -2.12
N CYS A 78 -12.83 10.04 -1.84
CA CYS A 78 -14.14 9.43 -1.91
C CYS A 78 -14.77 9.47 -0.52
N TYR A 79 -15.83 10.25 -0.33
CA TYR A 79 -16.49 10.33 0.98
C TYR A 79 -17.34 9.09 1.32
N HIS A 80 -17.69 8.28 0.32
CA HIS A 80 -18.43 7.03 0.56
C HIS A 80 -17.54 5.97 1.21
N CYS A 81 -16.42 5.60 0.56
CA CYS A 81 -15.52 4.57 1.06
C CYS A 81 -14.32 5.11 1.85
N ARG A 82 -14.25 6.44 2.03
CA ARG A 82 -13.18 7.18 2.70
C ARG A 82 -11.80 7.05 2.06
N GLN A 83 -11.73 6.64 0.79
CA GLN A 83 -10.45 6.52 0.11
C GLN A 83 -9.89 7.89 -0.25
N ILE A 84 -8.62 8.12 0.06
CA ILE A 84 -7.82 9.23 -0.44
C ILE A 84 -6.84 8.69 -1.49
N ILE A 85 -6.72 9.40 -2.61
CA ILE A 85 -5.72 9.17 -3.65
C ILE A 85 -4.95 10.46 -3.86
N THR A 86 -3.63 10.43 -3.71
CA THR A 86 -2.75 11.59 -3.87
C THR A 86 -1.76 11.32 -4.99
N LYS A 87 -1.70 12.21 -5.99
CA LYS A 87 -0.68 12.18 -7.03
C LYS A 87 0.59 12.84 -6.51
N LYS A 88 1.72 12.15 -6.65
CA LYS A 88 3.06 12.61 -6.24
C LYS A 88 4.02 12.51 -7.41
N HIS A 89 5.14 13.22 -7.30
CA HIS A 89 6.24 13.16 -8.26
C HIS A 89 7.54 12.71 -7.59
N CYS A 90 8.20 11.70 -8.14
CA CYS A 90 9.50 11.24 -7.67
C CYS A 90 10.62 11.98 -8.40
N ASN A 91 11.26 12.94 -7.73
CA ASN A 91 12.37 13.73 -8.29
C ASN A 91 13.59 12.87 -8.71
N GLU A 92 13.85 11.74 -8.04
CA GLU A 92 15.02 10.90 -8.32
C GLU A 92 14.89 10.08 -9.61
N LYS A 93 13.66 9.68 -9.93
CA LYS A 93 13.36 8.87 -11.11
C LYS A 93 12.60 9.66 -12.18
N ASN A 94 12.27 10.92 -11.91
CA ASN A 94 11.45 11.81 -12.74
C ASN A 94 10.17 11.10 -13.22
N LYS A 95 9.42 10.52 -12.27
CA LYS A 95 8.21 9.73 -12.55
C LYS A 95 7.10 10.09 -11.57
N ASP A 96 5.90 10.25 -12.10
CA ASP A 96 4.69 10.37 -11.29
C ASP A 96 4.33 9.03 -10.67
N TYR A 97 3.78 9.07 -9.46
CA TYR A 97 3.22 7.92 -8.78
C TYR A 97 2.00 8.32 -7.94
N TYR A 98 1.22 7.34 -7.54
CA TYR A 98 0.04 7.55 -6.72
C TYR A 98 0.23 6.94 -5.34
N LEU A 99 -0.24 7.65 -4.32
CA LEU A 99 -0.40 7.15 -2.97
C LEU A 99 -1.87 7.03 -2.64
N THR A 100 -2.16 6.13 -1.72
CA THR A 100 -3.49 5.82 -1.20
C THR A 100 -3.47 5.93 0.30
N ASN A 101 -4.51 6.51 0.88
CA ASN A 101 -4.73 6.50 2.32
C ASN A 101 -6.23 6.39 2.63
N ILE A 102 -6.58 6.17 3.88
CA ILE A 102 -7.97 6.19 4.34
C ILE A 102 -8.18 7.48 5.13
N ASP A 103 -9.25 8.22 4.84
CA ASP A 103 -9.59 9.44 5.54
C ASP A 103 -9.82 9.18 7.03
N GLY A 104 -9.19 10.02 7.87
CA GLY A 104 -9.15 9.85 9.33
C GLY A 104 -8.22 8.75 9.84
N PHE A 105 -7.54 7.98 8.97
CA PHE A 105 -6.59 6.97 9.40
C PHE A 105 -5.31 7.61 9.94
N LYS A 106 -5.01 7.34 11.22
CA LYS A 106 -3.75 7.70 11.87
C LYS A 106 -3.12 6.43 12.42
N PRO A 107 -1.96 5.98 11.88
CA PRO A 107 -1.29 4.81 12.41
C PRO A 107 -0.88 5.06 13.86
N THR A 108 -1.45 4.32 14.81
CA THR A 108 -0.99 4.28 16.21
C THR A 108 0.04 3.17 16.38
N GLU A 109 0.96 3.28 17.36
CA GLU A 109 2.08 2.36 17.52
C GLU A 109 1.68 0.88 17.62
N PHE A 110 0.52 0.60 18.21
CA PHE A 110 0.06 -0.77 18.50
C PHE A 110 -0.58 -1.49 17.30
N VAL A 111 -0.97 -0.75 16.25
CA VAL A 111 -1.72 -1.30 15.10
C VAL A 111 -0.86 -1.35 13.83
N LYS A 112 0.46 -1.11 13.97
CA LYS A 112 1.39 -0.89 12.85
C LYS A 112 1.52 -2.05 11.86
N HIS A 113 1.20 -3.29 12.23
CA HIS A 113 1.30 -4.40 11.29
C HIS A 113 -0.04 -4.63 10.58
N ASP A 114 -1.12 -4.99 11.29
CA ASP A 114 -2.40 -5.31 10.63
C ASP A 114 -3.12 -4.13 9.98
N ALA A 115 -3.04 -2.90 10.51
CA ALA A 115 -3.77 -1.77 9.93
C ALA A 115 -3.12 -1.18 8.68
N ILE A 116 -1.82 -1.40 8.46
CA ILE A 116 -1.20 -1.10 7.15
C ILE A 116 -1.77 -2.04 6.08
N TYR A 117 -2.25 -3.23 6.48
CA TYR A 117 -2.91 -4.21 5.62
C TYR A 117 -4.43 -4.09 5.59
N HIS A 118 -5.01 -2.97 6.05
CA HIS A 118 -6.40 -2.69 5.69
C HIS A 118 -6.52 -2.75 4.17
N TYR A 119 -7.38 -3.65 3.69
CA TYR A 119 -7.45 -4.17 2.32
C TYR A 119 -7.38 -3.17 1.17
N ARG A 120 -7.56 -1.87 1.43
CA ARG A 120 -7.59 -0.80 0.43
C ARG A 120 -6.39 0.14 0.46
N ASN A 121 -5.51 0.02 1.45
CA ASN A 121 -4.26 0.76 1.46
C ASN A 121 -3.18 -0.02 0.69
N ILE A 122 -2.84 0.45 -0.51
CA ILE A 122 -1.81 -0.13 -1.36
C ILE A 122 -0.44 0.56 -1.22
N THR A 123 -0.35 1.57 -0.35
CA THR A 123 0.84 2.39 -0.16
C THR A 123 1.76 1.80 0.89
N LYS A 124 3.01 1.58 0.49
CA LYS A 124 4.04 1.08 1.40
C LYS A 124 4.43 2.18 2.39
N CYS A 125 4.50 1.84 3.68
CA CYS A 125 4.94 2.73 4.74
C CYS A 125 6.11 2.13 5.51
N ASN A 126 6.94 2.96 6.14
CA ASN A 126 7.95 2.50 7.10
C ASN A 126 7.34 2.25 8.50
N GLN A 127 8.18 1.84 9.46
CA GLN A 127 7.77 1.54 10.83
C GLN A 127 7.21 2.72 11.62
N VAL A 128 7.32 3.96 11.12
CA VAL A 128 6.73 5.16 11.74
C VAL A 128 5.56 5.71 10.92
N GLY A 129 5.08 4.97 9.91
CA GLY A 129 3.93 5.34 9.10
C GLY A 129 4.23 6.37 8.00
N GLN A 130 5.50 6.61 7.68
CA GLN A 130 5.89 7.48 6.56
C GLN A 130 5.81 6.69 5.26
N PHE A 131 5.22 7.31 4.23
CA PHE A 131 5.10 6.69 2.91
C PHE A 131 6.46 6.51 2.23
N ILE A 132 6.63 5.35 1.60
CA ILE A 132 7.81 4.99 0.82
C ILE A 132 7.47 5.13 -0.65
N CYS A 133 8.25 5.94 -1.37
CA CYS A 133 8.09 6.13 -2.81
C CYS A 133 8.30 4.81 -3.56
N PRO A 134 7.33 4.36 -4.39
CA PRO A 134 7.45 3.10 -5.11
C PRO A 134 8.53 3.14 -6.21
N CYS A 135 8.92 4.33 -6.69
CA CYS A 135 9.88 4.48 -7.78
C CYS A 135 11.34 4.38 -7.32
N CYS A 136 11.69 4.97 -6.18
CA CYS A 136 13.07 5.05 -5.67
C CYS A 136 13.28 4.38 -4.31
N GLN A 137 12.21 3.90 -3.66
CA GLN A 137 12.25 3.26 -2.34
C GLN A 137 12.74 4.18 -1.20
N LYS A 138 12.66 5.50 -1.37
CA LYS A 138 12.99 6.50 -0.34
C LYS A 138 11.74 7.21 0.18
N ILE A 139 11.89 7.94 1.28
CA ILE A 139 10.83 8.75 1.91
C ILE A 139 10.91 10.18 1.39
N HIS A 140 9.78 10.70 0.90
CA HIS A 140 9.64 12.01 0.25
C HIS A 140 8.42 12.74 0.81
#